data_AF-A0A4Q5NJT5-F1
#
_entry.id   AF-A0A4Q5NJT5-F1
#
_cell.length_a   1.000
_cell.length_b   1.000
_cell.length_c   1.000
_cell.angle_alpha   90.00
_cell.angle_beta   90.00
_cell.angle_gamma   90.00
#
_symmetry.space_group_name_H-M   'P 1'
#
loop_
_entity.id
_entity.type
_entity.pdbx_description
1 polymer ?
#
loop_
_entity_poly.entity_id
_entity_poly.type
_entity_poly.pdbx_seq_one_letter_code
_entity_poly.pdbx_strand_id
1 'polypeptide(L)'
;MTSSRFDRFYLWFLFVLVVAGAWHWNHNFGPWARAENLWQINDVPQILQGYKATPNLLIDGWKWWHGAWIQQGVEAYRPLSSVLLWLECFAGEKFGFEWVSRFGVCLVGLISWQCVGLAREFTRSRGSMLIAALLAPAARFWLMGGVATPSWLTWFAVHHDLAMISALLGALLWWTRWLRSGKRSDLGLALALFVAGVLFKEFVYIFPAMAFCAALFTYDRSVDIRTALLWVGAMLGFLACMWAFRAHVLPHAYNPPPVTLVHFEQRPFLYWFPSYYKYVLSGDWFLPTVALWLLVSVGASIRWKSAMISPTVRVVYPLGVMAVVLWLGQVFYGLAEGFWYLFEPRTHWGHFIDLAQMLFSLWGLSAIWKYRRQTPSLAVTGVFFLAYAPVWTYLGWHYTLTGWFVRAALWWPLLYQLARLDWLKWPAAEAKVREYFAGVEAAKTPNALGLRDIKSPQSTVD
;
A
#
# COMPACT_ATOMS: atom_id res chain seq x y z
N MET A 1 -31.65 11.55 13.41
CA MET A 1 -31.24 12.86 12.85
C MET A 1 -29.88 13.40 13.38
N THR A 2 -29.14 12.69 14.23
CA THR A 2 -27.86 13.15 14.81
C THR A 2 -26.60 12.75 14.01
N SER A 3 -26.69 11.81 13.06
CA SER A 3 -25.49 11.33 12.32
C SER A 3 -24.88 12.37 11.39
N SER A 4 -25.68 13.21 10.72
CA SER A 4 -25.18 14.09 9.66
C SER A 4 -24.33 15.27 10.15
N ARG A 5 -24.56 15.76 11.38
CA ARG A 5 -23.71 16.81 11.98
C ARG A 5 -22.37 16.23 12.41
N PHE A 6 -22.39 15.06 13.06
CA PHE A 6 -21.17 14.35 13.45
C PHE A 6 -20.33 13.94 12.22
N ASP A 7 -20.96 13.42 11.18
CA ASP A 7 -20.27 13.02 9.94
C ASP A 7 -19.61 14.22 9.25
N ARG A 8 -20.29 15.38 9.23
CA ARG A 8 -19.70 16.62 8.69
C ARG A 8 -18.54 17.12 9.54
N PHE A 9 -18.70 17.16 10.86
CA PHE A 9 -17.60 17.54 11.76
C PHE A 9 -16.39 16.62 11.60
N TYR A 10 -16.62 15.30 11.52
CA TYR A 10 -15.56 14.33 11.35
C TYR A 10 -14.81 14.49 10.02
N LEU A 11 -15.52 14.73 8.92
CA LEU A 11 -14.90 15.03 7.62
C LEU A 11 -14.09 16.32 7.66
N TRP A 12 -14.58 17.37 8.33
CA TRP A 12 -13.84 18.61 8.55
C TRP A 12 -12.57 18.38 9.37
N PHE A 13 -12.67 17.63 10.46
CA PHE A 13 -11.51 17.25 11.27
C PHE A 13 -10.45 16.52 10.45
N LEU A 14 -10.85 15.52 9.65
CA LEU A 14 -9.92 14.79 8.79
C LEU A 14 -9.32 15.68 7.71
N PHE A 15 -10.09 16.61 7.14
CA PHE A 15 -9.59 17.57 6.16
C PHE A 15 -8.51 18.47 6.79
N VAL A 16 -8.77 19.03 7.97
CA VAL A 16 -7.80 19.83 8.72
C VAL A 16 -6.54 19.01 9.02
N LEU A 17 -6.69 17.76 9.43
CA LEU A 17 -5.57 16.86 9.70
C LEU A 17 -4.72 16.58 8.46
N VAL A 18 -5.36 16.35 7.30
CA VAL A 18 -4.67 16.19 6.01
C VAL A 18 -3.91 17.45 5.63
N VAL A 19 -4.56 18.62 5.69
CA VAL A 19 -3.93 19.90 5.33
C VAL A 19 -2.77 20.22 6.28
N ALA A 20 -2.99 20.07 7.58
CA ALA A 20 -1.96 20.31 8.60
C ALA A 20 -0.78 19.33 8.45
N GLY A 21 -1.03 18.05 8.20
CA GLY A 21 0.02 17.05 7.98
C GLY A 21 0.79 17.31 6.68
N ALA A 22 0.08 17.61 5.59
CA ALA A 22 0.69 17.94 4.30
C ALA A 22 1.57 19.19 4.41
N TRP A 23 1.11 20.20 5.15
CA TRP A 23 1.90 21.39 5.44
C TRP A 23 3.07 21.05 6.36
N HIS A 24 2.81 20.66 7.61
CA HIS A 24 3.82 20.51 8.66
C HIS A 24 4.96 19.54 8.28
N TRP A 25 4.64 18.38 7.71
CA TRP A 25 5.68 17.40 7.39
C TRP A 25 6.48 17.75 6.13
N ASN A 26 5.92 18.60 5.26
CA ASN A 26 6.55 18.92 3.99
C ASN A 26 7.03 20.37 3.87
N HIS A 27 6.75 21.26 4.82
CA HIS A 27 7.04 22.70 4.73
C HIS A 27 8.53 23.11 4.82
N ASN A 28 9.45 22.19 5.13
CA ASN A 28 10.89 22.51 5.26
C ASN A 28 11.61 22.74 3.91
N PHE A 29 10.88 23.16 2.87
CA PHE A 29 11.44 23.49 1.55
C PHE A 29 11.90 24.95 1.40
N GLY A 30 11.63 25.84 2.37
CA GLY A 30 11.98 27.27 2.28
C GLY A 30 13.44 27.56 1.88
N PRO A 31 14.45 26.91 2.49
CA PRO A 31 15.84 27.07 2.09
C PRO A 31 16.13 26.59 0.65
N TRP A 32 15.40 25.57 0.18
CA TRP A 32 15.57 24.94 -1.14
C TRP A 32 14.80 25.65 -2.25
N ALA A 33 13.85 26.51 -1.90
CA ALA A 33 13.16 27.38 -2.84
C ALA A 33 14.02 28.57 -3.33
N ARG A 34 15.26 28.71 -2.83
CA ARG A 34 16.22 29.72 -3.32
C ARG A 34 16.75 29.30 -4.68
N ALA A 35 16.82 30.26 -5.61
CA ALA A 35 17.24 30.02 -6.99
C ALA A 35 18.58 29.27 -7.09
N GLU A 36 19.57 29.66 -6.27
CA GLU A 36 20.91 29.04 -6.21
C GLU A 36 20.88 27.53 -5.91
N ASN A 37 19.95 27.07 -5.07
CA ASN A 37 19.81 25.67 -4.71
C ASN A 37 19.02 24.88 -5.75
N LEU A 38 18.13 25.54 -6.49
CA LEU A 38 17.32 24.90 -7.54
C LEU A 38 18.16 24.52 -8.76
N TRP A 39 19.15 25.34 -9.10
CA TRP A 39 20.10 25.00 -10.17
C TRP A 39 20.93 23.74 -9.89
N GLN A 40 20.99 23.30 -8.63
CA GLN A 40 21.69 22.08 -8.21
C GLN A 40 20.81 20.82 -8.32
N ILE A 41 19.50 20.97 -8.48
CA ILE A 41 18.57 19.85 -8.61
C ILE A 41 18.62 19.33 -10.05
N ASN A 42 18.81 18.02 -10.19
CA ASN A 42 18.88 17.39 -11.51
C ASN A 42 17.63 17.70 -12.35
N ASP A 43 17.84 17.92 -13.64
CA ASP A 43 16.82 18.27 -14.65
C ASP A 43 16.20 19.68 -14.54
N VAL A 44 16.23 20.36 -13.39
CA VAL A 44 15.69 21.72 -13.21
C VAL A 44 16.30 22.75 -14.18
N PRO A 45 17.63 22.80 -14.40
CA PRO A 45 18.21 23.75 -15.36
C PRO A 45 17.72 23.55 -16.79
N GLN A 46 17.55 22.28 -17.21
CA GLN A 46 17.12 21.93 -18.57
C GLN A 46 15.64 22.30 -18.78
N ILE A 47 14.79 22.03 -17.79
CA ILE A 47 13.37 22.40 -17.81
C ILE A 47 13.22 23.93 -17.90
N LEU A 48 13.98 24.69 -17.10
CA LEU A 48 13.95 26.16 -17.13
C LEU A 48 14.48 26.72 -18.47
N GLN A 49 15.50 26.11 -19.06
CA GLN A 49 15.97 26.48 -20.40
C GLN A 49 14.91 26.20 -21.47
N GLY A 50 14.23 25.05 -21.41
CA GLY A 50 13.11 24.72 -22.30
C GLY A 50 11.96 25.74 -22.20
N TYR A 51 11.59 26.11 -20.97
CA TYR A 51 10.60 27.16 -20.71
C TYR A 51 11.01 28.51 -21.34
N LYS A 52 12.26 28.95 -21.15
CA LYS A 52 12.77 30.21 -21.70
C LYS A 52 12.83 30.22 -23.23
N ALA A 53 13.10 29.08 -23.85
CA ALA A 53 13.13 28.94 -25.31
C ALA A 53 11.73 29.01 -25.94
N THR A 54 10.67 28.72 -25.17
CA THR A 54 9.29 28.62 -25.68
C THR A 54 8.27 29.16 -24.66
N PRO A 55 8.28 30.47 -24.37
CA PRO A 55 7.50 31.04 -23.28
C PRO A 55 5.98 31.06 -23.53
N ASN A 56 5.53 30.92 -24.78
CA ASN A 56 4.12 31.06 -25.16
C ASN A 56 3.41 29.70 -25.26
N LEU A 57 2.77 29.25 -24.17
CA LEU A 57 2.07 27.96 -24.09
C LEU A 57 1.05 27.72 -25.23
N LEU A 58 0.32 28.77 -25.64
CA LEU A 58 -0.75 28.67 -26.64
C LEU A 58 -0.27 28.68 -28.09
N ILE A 59 0.93 29.23 -28.35
CA ILE A 59 1.48 29.39 -29.71
C ILE A 59 2.52 28.30 -30.00
N ASP A 60 3.32 27.91 -29.01
CA ASP A 60 4.36 26.90 -29.13
C ASP A 60 3.93 25.51 -28.61
N GLY A 61 2.68 25.35 -28.15
CA GLY A 61 2.19 24.16 -27.44
C GLY A 61 2.42 22.82 -28.16
N TRP A 62 2.40 22.79 -29.50
CA TRP A 62 2.69 21.57 -30.26
C TRP A 62 4.15 21.09 -30.11
N LYS A 63 5.11 22.02 -29.95
CA LYS A 63 6.52 21.72 -29.62
C LYS A 63 6.65 21.15 -28.20
N TRP A 64 5.75 21.56 -27.29
CA TRP A 64 5.70 21.07 -25.91
C TRP A 64 5.13 19.66 -25.77
N TRP A 65 4.30 19.23 -26.71
CA TRP A 65 3.64 17.91 -26.68
C TRP A 65 4.53 16.78 -27.22
N HIS A 66 5.57 17.11 -27.98
CA HIS A 66 6.40 16.15 -28.71
C HIS A 66 7.91 16.27 -28.46
N GLY A 67 8.39 17.36 -27.83
CA GLY A 67 9.81 17.65 -27.82
C GLY A 67 10.60 17.01 -26.67
N ALA A 68 11.89 16.81 -26.93
CA ALA A 68 12.91 16.38 -25.98
C ALA A 68 13.27 17.45 -24.92
N TRP A 69 12.30 18.20 -24.40
CA TRP A 69 12.55 19.41 -23.58
C TRP A 69 12.20 19.24 -22.09
N ILE A 70 11.43 18.21 -21.71
CA ILE A 70 11.26 17.85 -20.27
C ILE A 70 12.62 17.42 -19.70
N GLN A 71 13.45 16.82 -20.55
CA GLN A 71 14.86 16.53 -20.35
C GLN A 71 15.51 16.43 -21.74
N GLN A 72 16.61 17.13 -21.98
CA GLN A 72 17.25 17.16 -23.30
C GLN A 72 17.56 15.74 -23.77
N GLY A 73 16.96 15.33 -24.91
CA GLY A 73 17.14 14.00 -25.48
C GLY A 73 16.22 12.89 -24.96
N VAL A 74 15.11 13.20 -24.27
CA VAL A 74 14.06 12.23 -23.91
C VAL A 74 12.71 12.65 -24.50
N GLU A 75 12.28 11.98 -25.57
CA GLU A 75 11.00 12.27 -26.20
C GLU A 75 9.84 11.52 -25.50
N ALA A 76 8.84 12.26 -25.03
CA ALA A 76 7.67 11.69 -24.36
C ALA A 76 6.39 12.46 -24.73
N TYR A 77 5.31 11.74 -25.01
CA TYR A 77 3.99 12.32 -25.25
C TYR A 77 3.24 12.48 -23.91
N ARG A 78 3.33 13.68 -23.31
CA ARG A 78 2.75 14.00 -21.98
C ARG A 78 2.18 15.43 -21.92
N PRO A 79 1.14 15.74 -22.70
CA PRO A 79 0.69 17.13 -22.90
C PRO A 79 0.22 17.82 -21.61
N LEU A 80 -0.39 17.10 -20.66
CA LEU A 80 -0.80 17.72 -19.39
C LEU A 80 0.37 17.96 -18.44
N SER A 81 1.38 17.09 -18.46
CA SER A 81 2.63 17.35 -17.72
C SER A 81 3.35 18.57 -18.28
N SER A 82 3.35 18.74 -19.60
CA SER A 82 3.91 19.92 -20.26
C SER A 82 3.26 21.22 -19.78
N VAL A 83 1.93 21.25 -19.69
CA VAL A 83 1.18 22.40 -19.17
C VAL A 83 1.51 22.66 -17.69
N LEU A 84 1.59 21.61 -16.87
CA LEU A 84 1.96 21.75 -15.46
C LEU A 84 3.35 22.37 -15.30
N LEU A 85 4.36 21.83 -16.00
CA LEU A 85 5.73 22.34 -15.96
C LEU A 85 5.81 23.81 -16.37
N TRP A 86 5.05 24.20 -17.41
CA TRP A 86 4.97 25.60 -17.83
C TRP A 86 4.41 26.50 -16.73
N LEU A 87 3.28 26.09 -16.11
CA LEU A 87 2.66 26.85 -15.02
C LEU A 87 3.59 27.00 -13.81
N GLU A 88 4.33 25.95 -13.48
CA GLU A 88 5.29 25.96 -12.38
C GLU A 88 6.50 26.84 -12.67
N CYS A 89 7.04 26.80 -13.89
CA CYS A 89 8.13 27.69 -14.31
C CYS A 89 7.67 29.15 -14.32
N PHE A 90 6.48 29.44 -14.86
CA PHE A 90 5.89 30.77 -14.86
C PHE A 90 5.72 31.30 -13.43
N ALA A 91 5.14 30.49 -12.53
CA ALA A 91 4.95 30.88 -11.14
C ALA A 91 6.29 31.07 -10.41
N GLY A 92 7.26 30.19 -10.65
CA GLY A 92 8.59 30.27 -10.08
C GLY A 92 9.34 31.55 -10.48
N GLU A 93 9.29 31.92 -11.76
CA GLU A 93 9.94 33.15 -12.25
C GLU A 93 9.19 34.44 -11.85
N LYS A 94 7.84 34.42 -11.80
CA LYS A 94 7.05 35.63 -11.49
C LYS A 94 6.87 35.90 -10.01
N PHE A 95 6.70 34.87 -9.21
CA PHE A 95 6.31 35.00 -7.80
C PHE A 95 7.36 34.40 -6.84
N GLY A 96 8.39 33.75 -7.38
CA GLY A 96 9.42 33.04 -6.64
C GLY A 96 9.14 31.54 -6.56
N PHE A 97 10.21 30.74 -6.55
CA PHE A 97 10.13 29.28 -6.57
C PHE A 97 9.57 28.64 -5.30
N GLU A 98 9.31 29.41 -4.24
CA GLU A 98 8.52 28.93 -3.11
C GLU A 98 7.11 28.53 -3.55
N TRP A 99 6.54 29.20 -4.56
CA TRP A 99 5.24 28.85 -5.11
C TRP A 99 5.23 27.48 -5.79
N VAL A 100 6.35 27.06 -6.39
CA VAL A 100 6.50 25.69 -6.93
C VAL A 100 6.32 24.67 -5.82
N SER A 101 6.98 24.85 -4.67
CA SER A 101 6.77 23.98 -3.51
C SER A 101 5.34 23.96 -2.99
N ARG A 102 4.66 25.12 -3.03
CA ARG A 102 3.25 25.21 -2.62
C ARG A 102 2.35 24.40 -3.55
N PHE A 103 2.63 24.35 -4.87
CA PHE A 103 1.94 23.42 -5.78
C PHE A 103 2.11 21.97 -5.33
N GLY A 104 3.34 21.57 -5.01
CA GLY A 104 3.65 20.25 -4.45
C GLY A 104 2.83 19.92 -3.20
N VAL A 105 2.77 20.84 -2.23
CA VAL A 105 1.97 20.67 -1.00
C VAL A 105 0.48 20.53 -1.32
N CYS A 106 -0.05 21.34 -2.23
CA CYS A 106 -1.45 21.25 -2.66
C CYS A 106 -1.75 19.89 -3.30
N LEU A 107 -0.85 19.38 -4.15
CA LEU A 107 -1.00 18.05 -4.76
C LEU A 107 -0.95 16.94 -3.70
N VAL A 108 0.00 17.00 -2.74
CA VAL A 108 0.04 16.04 -1.62
C VAL A 108 -1.24 16.09 -0.79
N GLY A 109 -1.76 17.27 -0.50
CA GLY A 109 -3.02 17.46 0.22
C GLY A 109 -4.21 16.84 -0.53
N LEU A 110 -4.31 17.10 -1.84
CA LEU A 110 -5.35 16.54 -2.70
C LEU A 110 -5.30 15.01 -2.75
N ILE A 111 -4.11 14.45 -2.96
CA ILE A 111 -3.90 12.99 -3.00
C ILE A 111 -4.24 12.38 -1.64
N SER A 112 -3.79 13.00 -0.55
CA SER A 112 -4.08 12.53 0.80
C SER A 112 -5.58 12.52 1.10
N TRP A 113 -6.31 13.52 0.60
CA TRP A 113 -7.76 13.54 0.69
C TRP A 113 -8.43 12.44 -0.15
N GLN A 114 -7.91 12.17 -1.36
CA GLN A 114 -8.35 11.04 -2.17
C GLN A 114 -8.08 9.70 -1.48
N CYS A 115 -6.96 9.56 -0.75
CA CYS A 115 -6.67 8.38 0.07
C CYS A 115 -7.71 8.18 1.17
N VAL A 116 -8.14 9.25 1.85
CA VAL A 116 -9.24 9.20 2.83
C VAL A 116 -10.55 8.75 2.17
N GLY A 117 -10.85 9.27 0.99
CA GLY A 117 -11.99 8.86 0.17
C GLY A 117 -11.95 7.38 -0.18
N LEU A 118 -10.81 6.89 -0.68
CA LEU A 118 -10.60 5.49 -1.04
C LEU A 118 -10.70 4.58 0.19
N ALA A 119 -10.09 4.96 1.31
CA ALA A 119 -10.20 4.22 2.56
C ALA A 119 -11.65 4.09 2.99
N ARG A 120 -12.42 5.19 2.91
CA ARG A 120 -13.87 5.18 3.18
C ARG A 120 -14.60 4.22 2.27
N GLU A 121 -14.35 4.29 0.95
CA GLU A 121 -15.03 3.43 0.00
C GLU A 121 -14.67 1.95 0.27
N PHE A 122 -13.41 1.56 0.31
CA PHE A 122 -13.04 0.16 0.45
C PHE A 122 -13.41 -0.46 1.81
N THR A 123 -13.28 0.30 2.91
CA THR A 123 -13.42 -0.28 4.26
C THR A 123 -14.73 0.07 4.96
N ARG A 124 -15.41 1.15 4.55
CA ARG A 124 -16.58 1.73 5.23
C ARG A 124 -16.35 2.05 6.72
N SER A 125 -15.10 2.31 7.10
CA SER A 125 -14.69 2.48 8.49
C SER A 125 -14.13 3.88 8.75
N ARG A 126 -14.64 4.56 9.78
CA ARG A 126 -14.10 5.87 10.22
C ARG A 126 -12.64 5.74 10.68
N GLY A 127 -12.31 4.71 11.47
CA GLY A 127 -10.92 4.48 11.90
C GLY A 127 -9.96 4.27 10.73
N SER A 128 -10.43 3.60 9.67
CA SER A 128 -9.67 3.42 8.42
C SER A 128 -9.45 4.74 7.68
N MET A 129 -10.43 5.65 7.69
CA MET A 129 -10.28 7.02 7.18
C MET A 129 -9.26 7.83 7.98
N LEU A 130 -9.27 7.72 9.32
CA LEU A 130 -8.29 8.38 10.18
C LEU A 130 -6.87 7.90 9.90
N ILE A 131 -6.67 6.59 9.72
CA ILE A 131 -5.36 6.02 9.37
C ILE A 131 -4.88 6.57 8.02
N ALA A 132 -5.74 6.62 7.01
CA ALA A 132 -5.39 7.20 5.73
C ALA A 132 -5.03 8.69 5.86
N ALA A 133 -5.79 9.46 6.66
CA ALA A 133 -5.54 10.88 6.88
C ALA A 133 -4.22 11.14 7.61
N LEU A 134 -3.80 10.25 8.52
CA LEU A 134 -2.53 10.34 9.24
C LEU A 134 -1.35 9.88 8.38
N LEU A 135 -1.49 8.80 7.62
CA LEU A 135 -0.37 8.19 6.90
C LEU A 135 -0.14 8.85 5.54
N ALA A 136 -1.17 9.20 4.77
CA ALA A 136 -0.97 9.71 3.41
C ALA A 136 -0.06 10.96 3.36
N PRO A 137 -0.23 11.98 4.23
CA PRO A 137 0.63 13.16 4.21
C PRO A 137 2.07 12.89 4.69
N ALA A 138 2.33 11.76 5.35
CA ALA A 138 3.64 11.34 5.84
C ALA A 138 4.56 10.76 4.73
N ALA A 139 4.20 10.97 3.46
CA ALA A 139 4.94 10.48 2.29
C ALA A 139 6.44 10.76 2.37
N ARG A 140 6.84 11.96 2.84
CA ARG A 140 8.24 12.34 3.02
C ARG A 140 9.07 11.32 3.80
N PHE A 141 8.52 10.75 4.87
CA PHE A 141 9.27 9.80 5.71
C PHE A 141 9.42 8.42 5.07
N TRP A 142 8.60 8.12 4.07
CA TRP A 142 8.67 6.88 3.31
C TRP A 142 9.62 6.94 2.12
N LEU A 143 9.86 8.15 1.60
CA LEU A 143 10.80 8.36 0.50
C LEU A 143 12.22 8.06 0.96
N MET A 144 12.94 7.23 0.20
CA MET A 144 14.35 6.87 0.43
C MET A 144 14.68 6.26 1.81
N GLY A 145 13.79 5.48 2.43
CA GLY A 145 14.08 4.89 3.76
C GLY A 145 14.37 5.94 4.83
N GLY A 146 13.80 7.14 4.70
CA GLY A 146 14.03 8.27 5.60
C GLY A 146 15.02 9.33 5.09
N VAL A 147 15.70 9.10 3.96
CA VAL A 147 16.67 10.05 3.37
C VAL A 147 16.00 10.94 2.30
N ALA A 148 14.75 11.35 2.50
CA ALA A 148 14.12 12.31 1.60
C ALA A 148 14.94 13.61 1.56
N THR A 149 15.32 14.07 0.36
CA THR A 149 15.89 15.39 0.21
C THR A 149 14.87 16.42 0.71
N PRO A 150 15.25 17.39 1.56
CA PRO A 150 14.31 18.40 2.05
C PRO A 150 13.71 19.27 0.92
N SER A 151 14.26 19.17 -0.30
CA SER A 151 13.84 19.77 -1.56
C SER A 151 12.90 18.91 -2.41
N TRP A 152 12.38 17.79 -1.94
CA TRP A 152 11.64 16.88 -2.83
C TRP A 152 10.40 17.54 -3.48
N LEU A 153 9.72 18.44 -2.77
CA LEU A 153 8.61 19.24 -3.32
C LEU A 153 9.05 20.49 -4.11
N THR A 154 10.34 20.82 -4.17
CA THR A 154 10.81 21.85 -5.11
C THR A 154 11.15 21.24 -6.49
N TRP A 155 11.02 19.92 -6.65
CA TRP A 155 11.43 19.22 -7.86
C TRP A 155 10.25 19.02 -8.82
N PHE A 156 10.31 19.66 -9.99
CA PHE A 156 9.28 19.57 -11.04
C PHE A 156 8.88 18.13 -11.41
N ALA A 157 9.85 17.21 -11.43
CA ALA A 157 9.58 15.82 -11.74
C ALA A 157 8.62 15.18 -10.72
N VAL A 158 8.74 15.54 -9.45
CA VAL A 158 7.84 15.02 -8.42
C VAL A 158 6.41 15.49 -8.65
N HIS A 159 6.20 16.71 -9.14
CA HIS A 159 4.85 17.24 -9.32
C HIS A 159 4.11 16.58 -10.47
N HIS A 160 4.80 16.21 -11.56
CA HIS A 160 4.17 15.39 -12.60
C HIS A 160 3.71 14.03 -12.05
N ASP A 161 4.46 13.45 -11.11
CA ASP A 161 4.11 12.16 -10.49
C ASP A 161 2.95 12.33 -9.53
N LEU A 162 2.96 13.38 -8.71
CA LEU A 162 1.85 13.68 -7.82
C LEU A 162 0.57 13.99 -8.60
N ALA A 163 0.64 14.77 -9.68
CA ALA A 163 -0.52 15.05 -10.54
C ALA A 163 -1.07 13.76 -11.18
N MET A 164 -0.18 12.91 -11.70
CA MET A 164 -0.53 11.59 -12.22
C MET A 164 -1.18 10.70 -11.14
N ILE A 165 -0.59 10.62 -9.95
CA ILE A 165 -1.11 9.83 -8.82
C ILE A 165 -2.50 10.36 -8.43
N SER A 166 -2.68 11.68 -8.41
CA SER A 166 -3.96 12.29 -8.10
C SER A 166 -5.03 11.92 -9.12
N ALA A 167 -4.68 11.91 -10.41
CA ALA A 167 -5.56 11.45 -11.47
C ALA A 167 -5.89 9.95 -11.34
N LEU A 168 -4.89 9.11 -11.08
CA LEU A 168 -5.05 7.66 -10.89
C LEU A 168 -5.94 7.31 -9.70
N LEU A 169 -5.63 7.86 -8.52
CA LEU A 169 -6.39 7.58 -7.29
C LEU A 169 -7.76 8.25 -7.30
N GLY A 170 -7.87 9.43 -7.90
CA GLY A 170 -9.14 10.07 -8.18
C GLY A 170 -10.01 9.20 -9.10
N ALA A 171 -9.46 8.70 -10.20
CA ALA A 171 -10.18 7.79 -11.11
C ALA A 171 -10.65 6.53 -10.38
N LEU A 172 -9.80 5.92 -9.55
CA LEU A 172 -10.14 4.74 -8.76
C LEU A 172 -11.24 5.02 -7.73
N LEU A 173 -11.20 6.18 -7.08
CA LEU A 173 -12.21 6.62 -6.12
C LEU A 173 -13.58 6.74 -6.80
N TRP A 174 -13.64 7.48 -7.92
CA TRP A 174 -14.90 7.68 -8.64
C TRP A 174 -15.40 6.42 -9.32
N TRP A 175 -14.49 5.55 -9.81
CA TRP A 175 -14.83 4.23 -10.32
C TRP A 175 -15.49 3.36 -9.24
N THR A 176 -14.90 3.32 -8.05
CA THR A 176 -15.44 2.54 -6.92
C THR A 176 -16.79 3.08 -6.46
N ARG A 177 -16.97 4.41 -6.48
CA ARG A 177 -18.26 5.05 -6.20
C ARG A 177 -19.29 4.72 -7.26
N TRP A 178 -18.93 4.77 -8.55
CA TRP A 178 -19.81 4.40 -9.64
C TRP A 178 -20.28 2.94 -9.54
N LEU A 179 -19.37 2.00 -9.26
CA LEU A 179 -19.69 0.58 -9.09
C LEU A 179 -20.78 0.36 -8.02
N ARG A 180 -20.86 1.23 -7.01
CA ARG A 180 -21.83 1.17 -5.90
C ARG A 180 -23.07 2.02 -6.09
N SER A 181 -22.94 3.17 -6.73
CA SER A 181 -24.01 4.16 -6.87
C SER A 181 -24.77 3.99 -8.18
N GLY A 182 -24.13 3.44 -9.22
CA GLY A 182 -24.64 3.38 -10.59
C GLY A 182 -24.74 4.74 -11.28
N LYS A 183 -24.32 5.83 -10.63
CA LYS A 183 -24.49 7.19 -11.15
C LYS A 183 -23.54 7.48 -12.30
N ARG A 184 -24.09 7.87 -13.45
CA ARG A 184 -23.30 8.20 -14.65
C ARG A 184 -22.28 9.32 -14.43
N SER A 185 -22.56 10.27 -13.53
CA SER A 185 -21.62 11.34 -13.16
C SER A 185 -20.33 10.78 -12.56
N ASP A 186 -20.42 9.74 -11.73
CA ASP A 186 -19.25 9.13 -11.07
C ASP A 186 -18.39 8.42 -12.12
N LEU A 187 -19.02 7.72 -13.09
CA LEU A 187 -18.31 7.12 -14.22
C LEU A 187 -17.64 8.18 -15.09
N GLY A 188 -18.35 9.25 -15.43
CA GLY A 188 -17.80 10.34 -16.24
C GLY A 188 -16.57 10.97 -15.61
N LEU A 189 -16.60 11.21 -14.29
CA LEU A 189 -15.44 11.69 -13.54
C LEU A 189 -14.29 10.67 -13.51
N ALA A 190 -14.60 9.38 -13.32
CA ALA A 190 -13.59 8.33 -13.34
C ALA A 190 -12.86 8.27 -14.68
N LEU A 191 -13.61 8.32 -15.79
CA LEU A 191 -13.06 8.31 -17.15
C LEU A 191 -12.27 9.58 -17.46
N ALA A 192 -12.79 10.76 -17.08
CA ALA A 192 -12.09 12.02 -17.28
C ALA A 192 -10.73 12.05 -16.55
N LEU A 193 -10.71 11.60 -15.30
CA LEU A 193 -9.47 11.52 -14.52
C LEU A 193 -8.52 10.44 -15.05
N PHE A 194 -9.03 9.30 -15.52
CA PHE A 194 -8.22 8.29 -16.18
C PHE A 194 -7.53 8.84 -17.43
N VAL A 195 -8.29 9.50 -18.32
CA VAL A 195 -7.76 10.13 -19.54
C VAL A 195 -6.75 11.22 -19.17
N ALA A 196 -7.06 12.08 -18.21
CA ALA A 196 -6.12 13.09 -17.73
C ALA A 196 -4.82 12.45 -17.20
N GLY A 197 -4.93 11.38 -16.43
CA GLY A 197 -3.79 10.63 -15.92
C GLY A 197 -2.90 10.05 -17.03
N VAL A 198 -3.51 9.47 -18.07
CA VAL A 198 -2.82 8.99 -19.28
C VAL A 198 -2.03 10.09 -19.98
N LEU A 199 -2.57 11.32 -19.99
CA LEU A 199 -1.93 12.49 -20.58
C LEU A 199 -0.86 13.14 -19.68
N PHE A 200 -0.83 12.82 -18.38
CA PHE A 200 0.27 13.19 -17.48
C PHE A 200 1.44 12.20 -17.61
N LYS A 201 1.20 10.90 -17.43
CA LYS A 201 2.25 9.89 -17.45
C LYS A 201 1.70 8.50 -17.77
N GLU A 202 2.50 7.69 -18.45
CA GLU A 202 2.18 6.30 -18.83
C GLU A 202 1.92 5.37 -17.64
N PHE A 203 2.27 5.77 -16.41
CA PHE A 203 2.05 4.98 -15.21
C PHE A 203 0.56 4.70 -14.94
N VAL A 204 -0.34 5.54 -15.47
CA VAL A 204 -1.79 5.36 -15.36
C VAL A 204 -2.29 4.20 -16.22
N TYR A 205 -1.45 3.62 -17.09
CA TYR A 205 -1.83 2.46 -17.91
C TYR A 205 -2.16 1.22 -17.07
N ILE A 206 -1.77 1.21 -15.79
CA ILE A 206 -2.17 0.18 -14.83
C ILE A 206 -3.62 0.30 -14.36
N PHE A 207 -4.26 1.46 -14.57
CA PHE A 207 -5.60 1.75 -14.07
C PHE A 207 -6.65 0.70 -14.49
N PRO A 208 -6.74 0.23 -15.75
CA PRO A 208 -7.74 -0.78 -16.12
C PRO A 208 -7.58 -2.09 -15.34
N ALA A 209 -6.34 -2.48 -15.00
CA ALA A 209 -6.10 -3.64 -14.14
C ALA A 209 -6.56 -3.38 -12.70
N MET A 210 -6.33 -2.17 -12.16
CA MET A 210 -6.85 -1.78 -10.85
C MET A 210 -8.39 -1.74 -10.83
N ALA A 211 -8.99 -1.18 -11.89
CA ALA A 211 -10.43 -1.09 -12.09
C ALA A 211 -11.06 -2.49 -12.23
N PHE A 212 -10.37 -3.43 -12.88
CA PHE A 212 -10.75 -4.84 -12.96
C PHE A 212 -10.74 -5.51 -11.59
N CYS A 213 -9.67 -5.36 -10.80
CA CYS A 213 -9.62 -5.87 -9.43
C CYS A 213 -10.75 -5.29 -8.57
N ALA A 214 -10.98 -3.97 -8.65
CA ALA A 214 -12.07 -3.33 -7.94
C ALA A 214 -13.44 -3.85 -8.41
N ALA A 215 -13.62 -4.05 -9.72
CA ALA A 215 -14.84 -4.61 -10.28
C ALA A 215 -15.08 -6.00 -9.70
N LEU A 216 -14.19 -6.97 -9.90
CA LEU A 216 -14.40 -8.36 -9.52
C LEU A 216 -14.74 -8.57 -8.04
N PHE A 217 -14.07 -7.82 -7.16
CA PHE A 217 -14.06 -8.09 -5.72
C PHE A 217 -14.86 -7.09 -4.87
N THR A 218 -15.61 -6.16 -5.50
CA THR A 218 -16.60 -5.35 -4.78
C THR A 218 -17.89 -6.18 -4.63
N TYR A 219 -18.30 -6.48 -3.40
CA TYR A 219 -19.46 -7.36 -3.17
C TYR A 219 -20.82 -6.62 -3.22
N ASP A 220 -20.80 -5.31 -3.02
CA ASP A 220 -21.96 -4.43 -2.85
C ASP A 220 -22.25 -3.57 -4.09
N ARG A 221 -22.02 -4.12 -5.29
CA ARG A 221 -22.17 -3.36 -6.55
C ARG A 221 -23.63 -3.13 -6.91
N SER A 222 -23.95 -1.92 -7.35
CA SER A 222 -25.21 -1.62 -8.05
C SER A 222 -25.12 -1.83 -9.56
N VAL A 223 -23.89 -1.83 -10.10
CA VAL A 223 -23.61 -2.04 -11.52
C VAL A 223 -23.30 -3.51 -11.77
N ASP A 224 -23.91 -4.09 -12.81
CA ASP A 224 -23.63 -5.45 -13.24
C ASP A 224 -22.15 -5.65 -13.63
N ILE A 225 -21.61 -6.84 -13.30
CA ILE A 225 -20.21 -7.17 -13.57
C ILE A 225 -19.87 -7.09 -15.06
N ARG A 226 -20.76 -7.51 -15.96
CA ARG A 226 -20.50 -7.45 -17.41
C ARG A 226 -20.35 -6.00 -17.86
N THR A 227 -21.20 -5.11 -17.36
CA THR A 227 -21.10 -3.67 -17.64
C THR A 227 -19.78 -3.09 -17.14
N ALA A 228 -19.36 -3.43 -15.92
CA ALA A 228 -18.08 -3.00 -15.39
C ALA A 228 -16.90 -3.52 -16.24
N LEU A 229 -16.93 -4.79 -16.66
CA LEU A 229 -15.89 -5.40 -17.49
C LEU A 229 -15.86 -4.83 -18.92
N LEU A 230 -17.01 -4.48 -19.49
CA LEU A 230 -17.07 -3.78 -20.79
C LEU A 230 -16.34 -2.44 -20.73
N TRP A 231 -16.53 -1.66 -19.65
CA TRP A 231 -15.81 -0.41 -19.46
C TRP A 231 -14.31 -0.63 -19.23
N VAL A 232 -13.91 -1.66 -18.49
CA VAL A 232 -12.49 -2.06 -18.39
C VAL A 232 -11.93 -2.38 -19.78
N GLY A 233 -12.67 -3.14 -20.60
CA GLY A 233 -12.29 -3.43 -21.99
C GLY A 233 -12.17 -2.17 -22.86
N ALA A 234 -13.09 -1.22 -22.71
CA ALA A 234 -13.02 0.07 -23.40
C ALA A 234 -11.79 0.89 -22.99
N MET A 235 -11.43 0.89 -21.70
CA MET A 235 -10.21 1.54 -21.22
C MET A 235 -8.95 0.88 -21.79
N LEU A 236 -8.91 -0.46 -21.87
CA LEU A 236 -7.81 -1.20 -22.49
C LEU A 236 -7.69 -0.88 -23.99
N GLY A 237 -8.82 -0.85 -24.70
CA GLY A 237 -8.87 -0.41 -26.10
C GLY A 237 -8.35 1.01 -26.29
N PHE A 238 -8.76 1.94 -25.41
CA PHE A 238 -8.23 3.31 -25.40
C PHE A 238 -6.72 3.34 -25.20
N LEU A 239 -6.18 2.56 -24.25
CA LEU A 239 -4.73 2.46 -24.04
C LEU A 239 -4.00 1.91 -25.27
N ALA A 240 -4.55 0.91 -25.95
CA ALA A 240 -3.98 0.38 -27.18
C ALA A 240 -3.95 1.43 -28.29
N CYS A 241 -5.03 2.21 -28.45
CA CYS A 241 -5.06 3.34 -29.39
C CYS A 241 -4.03 4.42 -29.03
N MET A 242 -3.91 4.77 -27.75
CA MET A 242 -2.91 5.74 -27.27
C MET A 242 -1.49 5.24 -27.49
N TRP A 243 -1.23 3.95 -27.28
CA TRP A 243 0.07 3.34 -27.53
C TRP A 243 0.42 3.34 -29.02
N ALA A 244 -0.53 2.96 -29.89
CA ALA A 244 -0.35 3.00 -31.33
C ALA A 244 -0.10 4.43 -31.83
N PHE A 245 -0.86 5.40 -31.33
CA PHE A 245 -0.64 6.82 -31.61
C PHE A 245 0.76 7.26 -31.16
N ARG A 246 1.15 6.93 -29.92
CA ARG A 246 2.48 7.26 -29.38
C ARG A 246 3.61 6.67 -30.24
N ALA A 247 3.49 5.42 -30.66
CA ALA A 247 4.48 4.74 -31.50
C ALA A 247 4.57 5.36 -32.91
N HIS A 248 3.50 6.01 -33.38
CA HIS A 248 3.49 6.71 -34.66
C HIS A 248 4.15 8.10 -34.57
N VAL A 249 3.99 8.80 -33.44
CA VAL A 249 4.47 10.19 -33.29
C VAL A 249 5.84 10.31 -32.62
N LEU A 250 6.33 9.29 -31.90
CA LEU A 250 7.64 9.28 -31.25
C LEU A 250 8.64 8.35 -31.98
N PRO A 251 9.92 8.74 -32.15
CA PRO A 251 11.00 7.90 -32.65
C PRO A 251 11.23 6.65 -31.78
N HIS A 252 11.51 5.53 -32.44
CA HIS A 252 11.54 4.19 -31.86
C HIS A 252 12.63 3.96 -30.78
N ALA A 253 13.61 4.85 -30.65
CA ALA A 253 14.78 4.72 -29.76
C ALA A 253 14.45 4.88 -28.25
N TYR A 254 13.24 5.31 -27.89
CA TYR A 254 12.85 5.64 -26.50
C TYR A 254 11.70 4.79 -25.95
N ASN A 255 11.40 3.66 -26.60
CA ASN A 255 10.51 2.68 -25.98
C ASN A 255 11.19 2.09 -24.75
N PRO A 256 10.51 2.02 -23.59
CA PRO A 256 11.10 1.45 -22.39
C PRO A 256 11.59 0.04 -22.69
N PRO A 257 12.79 -0.34 -22.20
CA PRO A 257 13.31 -1.69 -22.43
C PRO A 257 12.30 -2.72 -21.90
N PRO A 258 12.13 -3.85 -22.59
CA PRO A 258 11.20 -4.88 -22.16
C PRO A 258 11.53 -5.31 -20.72
N VAL A 259 10.49 -5.38 -19.88
CA VAL A 259 10.64 -5.84 -18.50
C VAL A 259 11.09 -7.29 -18.53
N THR A 260 12.36 -7.54 -18.19
CA THR A 260 12.90 -8.90 -18.07
C THR A 260 12.32 -9.61 -16.85
N LEU A 261 12.24 -10.95 -16.89
CA LEU A 261 11.73 -11.78 -15.80
C LEU A 261 12.45 -11.53 -14.46
N VAL A 262 13.74 -11.19 -14.51
CA VAL A 262 14.54 -10.84 -13.31
C VAL A 262 13.95 -9.63 -12.55
N HIS A 263 13.35 -8.68 -13.26
CA HIS A 263 12.68 -7.55 -12.63
C HIS A 263 11.37 -7.93 -11.91
N PHE A 264 10.70 -9.00 -12.36
CA PHE A 264 9.51 -9.55 -11.70
C PHE A 264 9.86 -10.37 -10.46
N GLU A 265 11.07 -10.92 -10.36
CA GLU A 265 11.47 -11.71 -9.19
C GLU A 265 12.01 -10.82 -8.05
N GLN A 266 12.88 -9.87 -8.38
CA GLN A 266 13.63 -9.13 -7.35
C GLN A 266 12.91 -7.87 -6.85
N ARG A 267 12.29 -7.11 -7.75
CA ARG A 267 11.75 -5.78 -7.40
C ARG A 267 10.45 -5.82 -6.58
N PRO A 268 9.51 -6.77 -6.77
CA PRO A 268 8.30 -6.79 -5.95
C PRO A 268 8.58 -7.07 -4.47
N PHE A 269 9.52 -7.97 -4.16
CA PHE A 269 9.93 -8.23 -2.76
C PHE A 269 10.54 -7.01 -2.10
N LEU A 270 11.40 -6.27 -2.82
CA LEU A 270 12.03 -5.03 -2.34
C LEU A 270 10.99 -4.03 -1.81
N TYR A 271 9.87 -3.89 -2.51
CA TYR A 271 8.88 -2.90 -2.12
C TYR A 271 7.79 -3.49 -1.24
N TRP A 272 7.28 -4.68 -1.50
CA TRP A 272 6.14 -5.25 -0.76
C TRP A 272 6.54 -5.73 0.62
N PHE A 273 7.73 -6.33 0.72
CA PHE A 273 8.27 -6.92 1.93
C PHE A 273 9.72 -6.47 2.13
N PRO A 274 9.96 -5.15 2.30
CA PRO A 274 11.32 -4.60 2.35
C PRO A 274 12.16 -5.25 3.45
N SER A 275 11.53 -5.53 4.60
CA SER A 275 12.16 -6.21 5.72
C SER A 275 12.55 -7.64 5.37
N TYR A 276 11.88 -8.35 4.45
CA TYR A 276 12.31 -9.67 3.97
C TYR A 276 13.38 -9.57 2.90
N TYR A 277 13.24 -8.61 1.98
CA TYR A 277 14.12 -8.46 0.84
C TYR A 277 15.60 -8.32 1.22
N LYS A 278 15.89 -7.50 2.24
CA LYS A 278 17.24 -7.31 2.79
C LYS A 278 17.95 -8.63 3.10
N TYR A 279 17.24 -9.54 3.77
CA TYR A 279 17.76 -10.81 4.28
C TYR A 279 17.77 -11.91 3.21
N VAL A 280 16.76 -11.93 2.33
CA VAL A 280 16.72 -12.84 1.17
C VAL A 280 17.89 -12.57 0.22
N LEU A 281 18.23 -11.31 -0.03
CA LEU A 281 19.36 -10.95 -0.89
C LEU A 281 20.73 -11.27 -0.27
N SER A 282 20.89 -11.08 1.04
CA SER A 282 22.15 -11.37 1.72
C SER A 282 22.35 -12.87 1.99
N GLY A 283 21.37 -13.72 1.64
CA GLY A 283 21.36 -15.13 1.99
C GLY A 283 21.23 -15.40 3.50
N ASP A 284 20.85 -14.37 4.27
CA ASP A 284 20.67 -14.48 5.72
C ASP A 284 19.22 -14.89 6.03
N TRP A 285 18.99 -16.19 6.15
CA TRP A 285 17.64 -16.71 6.35
C TRP A 285 17.17 -16.72 7.81
N PHE A 286 17.97 -16.19 8.75
CA PHE A 286 17.67 -16.24 10.18
C PHE A 286 16.40 -15.52 10.56
N LEU A 287 16.38 -14.20 10.42
CA LEU A 287 15.23 -13.39 10.79
C LEU A 287 13.94 -13.80 10.05
N PRO A 288 13.96 -14.05 8.73
CA PRO A 288 12.80 -14.58 8.01
C PRO A 288 12.27 -15.91 8.57
N THR A 289 13.16 -16.85 8.92
CA THR A 289 12.80 -18.17 9.46
C THR A 289 12.22 -18.05 10.86
N VAL A 290 12.82 -17.24 11.73
CA VAL A 290 12.30 -16.97 13.08
C VAL A 290 10.92 -16.31 13.01
N ALA A 291 10.72 -15.33 12.13
CA ALA A 291 9.42 -14.68 11.95
C ALA A 291 8.33 -15.68 11.52
N LEU A 292 8.62 -16.53 10.52
CA LEU A 292 7.69 -17.55 10.05
C LEU A 292 7.35 -18.55 11.16
N TRP A 293 8.37 -19.01 11.89
CA TRP A 293 8.18 -19.96 12.97
C TRP A 293 7.34 -19.38 14.10
N LEU A 294 7.63 -18.15 14.55
CA LEU A 294 6.84 -17.48 15.59
C LEU A 294 5.35 -17.37 15.18
N LEU A 295 5.04 -17.02 13.93
CA LEU A 295 3.65 -16.97 13.47
C LEU A 295 3.00 -18.36 13.49
N VAL A 296 3.69 -19.39 12.97
CA VAL A 296 3.20 -20.78 12.97
C VAL A 296 2.99 -21.27 14.40
N SER A 297 3.89 -20.93 15.32
CA SER A 297 3.85 -21.29 16.74
C SER A 297 2.68 -20.66 17.48
N VAL A 298 2.40 -19.38 17.23
CA VAL A 298 1.21 -18.71 17.78
C VAL A 298 -0.06 -19.36 17.22
N GLY A 299 -0.13 -19.59 15.90
CA GLY A 299 -1.28 -20.24 15.27
C GLY A 299 -1.53 -21.67 15.76
N ALA A 300 -0.45 -22.45 15.91
CA ALA A 300 -0.49 -23.80 16.46
C ALA A 300 -0.91 -23.79 17.93
N SER A 301 -0.40 -22.87 18.74
CA SER A 301 -0.75 -22.73 20.16
C SER A 301 -2.21 -22.32 20.38
N ILE A 302 -2.74 -21.43 19.54
CA ILE A 302 -4.17 -21.07 19.56
C ILE A 302 -5.03 -22.29 19.20
N ARG A 303 -4.69 -23.02 18.13
CA ARG A 303 -5.39 -24.26 17.74
C ARG A 303 -5.25 -25.38 18.78
N TRP A 304 -4.11 -25.43 19.45
CA TRP A 304 -3.82 -26.38 20.52
C TRP A 304 -4.75 -26.14 21.71
N LYS A 305 -4.93 -24.87 22.11
CA LYS A 305 -5.87 -24.48 23.17
C LYS A 305 -7.34 -24.66 22.79
N SER A 306 -7.69 -24.66 21.50
CA SER A 306 -9.09 -24.81 21.04
C SER A 306 -9.55 -26.24 20.76
N ALA A 307 -8.81 -27.27 21.22
CA ALA A 307 -9.17 -28.70 21.17
C ALA A 307 -9.40 -29.37 19.80
N MET A 308 -9.60 -28.61 18.72
CA MET A 308 -9.71 -29.13 17.35
C MET A 308 -8.33 -29.34 16.71
N ILE A 309 -7.54 -30.26 17.26
CA ILE A 309 -6.20 -30.56 16.73
C ILE A 309 -6.28 -31.84 15.89
N SER A 310 -5.98 -31.74 14.59
CA SER A 310 -5.69 -32.94 13.80
C SER A 310 -4.40 -33.59 14.33
N PRO A 311 -4.29 -34.93 14.34
CA PRO A 311 -3.08 -35.63 14.79
C PRO A 311 -1.79 -35.10 14.15
N THR A 312 -1.88 -34.65 12.90
CA THR A 312 -0.79 -34.01 12.14
C THR A 312 -0.21 -32.78 12.84
N VAL A 313 -1.04 -31.88 13.38
CA VAL A 313 -0.56 -30.66 14.04
C VAL A 313 0.16 -30.98 15.36
N ARG A 314 -0.24 -32.06 16.05
CA ARG A 314 0.41 -32.50 17.30
C ARG A 314 1.83 -33.01 17.10
N VAL A 315 2.12 -33.57 15.92
CA VAL A 315 3.43 -34.13 15.59
C VAL A 315 4.30 -33.12 14.86
N VAL A 316 3.73 -32.37 13.90
CA VAL A 316 4.47 -31.39 13.09
C VAL A 316 4.95 -30.21 13.92
N TYR A 317 4.20 -29.79 14.95
CA TYR A 317 4.58 -28.63 15.75
C TYR A 317 5.82 -28.86 16.63
N PRO A 318 5.91 -29.92 17.47
CA PRO A 318 7.13 -30.23 18.22
C PRO A 318 8.34 -30.50 17.31
N LEU A 319 8.13 -31.17 16.17
CA LEU A 319 9.20 -31.40 15.19
C LEU A 319 9.70 -30.08 14.58
N GLY A 320 8.79 -29.14 14.29
CA GLY A 320 9.15 -27.80 13.83
C GLY A 320 9.89 -26.98 14.88
N VAL A 321 9.50 -27.08 16.16
CA VAL A 321 10.23 -26.47 17.28
C VAL A 321 11.64 -27.05 17.38
N MET A 322 11.76 -28.38 17.36
CA MET A 322 13.04 -29.08 17.44
C MET A 322 13.94 -28.75 16.25
N ALA A 323 13.40 -28.72 15.02
CA ALA A 323 14.14 -28.33 13.82
C ALA A 323 14.67 -26.89 13.91
N VAL A 324 13.87 -25.94 14.42
CA VAL A 324 14.35 -24.56 14.62
C VAL A 324 15.40 -24.50 15.72
N VAL A 325 15.23 -25.17 16.86
CA VAL A 325 16.25 -25.20 17.91
C VAL A 325 17.56 -25.82 17.42
N LEU A 326 17.50 -26.91 16.66
CA LEU A 326 18.67 -27.54 16.05
C LEU A 326 19.34 -26.64 15.01
N TRP A 327 18.54 -25.96 14.19
CA TRP A 327 19.04 -25.00 13.21
C TRP A 327 19.69 -23.77 13.88
N LEU A 328 19.08 -23.24 14.94
CA LEU A 328 19.65 -22.16 15.76
C LEU A 328 20.99 -22.57 16.38
N GLY A 329 21.12 -23.81 16.84
CA GLY A 329 22.38 -24.36 17.35
C GLY A 329 23.43 -24.69 16.28
N GLN A 330 23.06 -24.72 15.00
CA GLN A 330 23.99 -24.87 13.87
C GLN A 330 24.47 -23.52 13.34
N VAL A 331 23.61 -22.50 13.33
CA VAL A 331 23.93 -21.17 12.79
C VAL A 331 24.62 -20.30 13.84
N PHE A 332 24.31 -20.49 15.12
CA PHE A 332 24.92 -19.78 16.25
C PHE A 332 25.56 -20.81 17.19
N TYR A 333 26.60 -20.43 17.94
CA TYR A 333 27.20 -21.28 18.98
C TYR A 333 26.30 -21.42 20.23
N GLY A 334 24.97 -21.27 20.07
CA GLY A 334 23.96 -21.45 21.10
C GLY A 334 22.74 -20.53 20.95
N LEU A 335 21.65 -20.88 21.64
CA LEU A 335 20.41 -20.09 21.68
C LEU A 335 20.59 -18.68 22.26
N ALA A 336 21.51 -18.52 23.22
CA ALA A 336 21.81 -17.24 23.84
C ALA A 336 22.42 -16.24 22.85
N GLU A 337 23.28 -16.72 21.94
CA GLU A 337 23.92 -15.91 20.91
C GLU A 337 22.91 -15.50 19.82
N GLY A 338 22.03 -16.42 19.40
CA GLY A 338 20.92 -16.08 18.50
C GLY A 338 19.91 -15.08 19.10
N PHE A 339 19.68 -15.13 20.42
CA PHE A 339 18.90 -14.12 21.12
C PHE A 339 19.65 -12.78 21.16
N TRP A 340 20.96 -12.80 21.45
CA TRP A 340 21.79 -11.59 21.50
C TRP A 340 21.93 -10.91 20.13
N TYR A 341 21.92 -11.69 19.05
CA TYR A 341 21.90 -11.19 17.67
C TYR A 341 20.72 -10.24 17.39
N LEU A 342 19.55 -10.45 18.04
CA LEU A 342 18.41 -9.54 17.93
C LEU A 342 18.67 -8.15 18.55
N PHE A 343 19.66 -8.06 19.45
CA PHE A 343 20.05 -6.85 20.15
C PHE A 343 21.43 -6.31 19.71
N GLU A 344 22.00 -6.86 18.62
CA GLU A 344 23.36 -6.50 18.21
C GLU A 344 23.47 -4.98 17.92
N PRO A 345 24.44 -4.25 18.53
CA PRO A 345 24.41 -2.78 18.58
C PRO A 345 24.71 -2.07 17.26
N ARG A 346 25.06 -2.79 16.18
CA ARG A 346 25.54 -2.18 14.93
C ARG A 346 24.51 -1.30 14.23
N THR A 347 23.22 -1.46 14.56
CA THR A 347 22.14 -0.56 14.15
C THR A 347 21.06 -0.55 15.22
N HIS A 348 20.92 0.52 16.00
CA HIS A 348 19.87 0.76 17.00
C HIS A 348 18.58 -0.07 16.80
N TRP A 349 18.36 -1.15 17.57
CA TRP A 349 17.17 -2.02 17.52
C TRP A 349 16.77 -2.58 16.13
N GLY A 350 17.68 -2.54 15.14
CA GLY A 350 17.36 -2.77 13.74
C GLY A 350 16.79 -4.16 13.46
N HIS A 351 17.42 -5.22 14.00
CA HIS A 351 16.95 -6.59 13.83
C HIS A 351 15.61 -6.86 14.54
N PHE A 352 15.37 -6.26 15.70
CA PHE A 352 14.09 -6.36 16.40
C PHE A 352 12.95 -5.67 15.62
N ILE A 353 13.21 -4.47 15.09
CA ILE A 353 12.25 -3.74 14.25
C ILE A 353 11.97 -4.52 12.96
N ASP A 354 13.00 -5.05 12.31
CA ASP A 354 12.86 -5.89 11.11
C ASP A 354 12.02 -7.14 11.41
N LEU A 355 12.28 -7.84 12.53
CA LEU A 355 11.48 -8.99 12.97
C LEU A 355 10.01 -8.63 13.21
N ALA A 356 9.75 -7.51 13.88
CA ALA A 356 8.39 -7.05 14.13
C ALA A 356 7.65 -6.71 12.83
N GLN A 357 8.32 -6.05 11.87
CA GLN A 357 7.76 -5.76 10.56
C GLN A 357 7.49 -7.04 9.74
N MET A 358 8.39 -8.02 9.83
CA MET A 358 8.22 -9.34 9.21
C MET A 358 6.98 -10.06 9.77
N LEU A 359 6.88 -10.16 11.10
CA LEU A 359 5.73 -10.75 11.80
C LEU A 359 4.42 -10.05 11.45
N PHE A 360 4.43 -8.72 11.42
CA PHE A 360 3.26 -7.93 11.05
C PHE A 360 2.84 -8.18 9.60
N SER A 361 3.80 -8.32 8.68
CA SER A 361 3.54 -8.63 7.27
C SER A 361 2.92 -10.02 7.11
N LEU A 362 3.47 -11.05 7.77
CA LEU A 362 2.91 -12.40 7.73
C LEU A 362 1.54 -12.47 8.40
N TRP A 363 1.36 -11.80 9.54
CA TRP A 363 0.05 -11.70 10.18
C TRP A 363 -0.95 -11.04 9.24
N GLY A 364 -0.59 -9.94 8.58
CA GLY A 364 -1.43 -9.25 7.61
C GLY A 364 -1.87 -10.17 6.46
N LEU A 365 -0.94 -10.92 5.87
CA LEU A 365 -1.25 -11.92 4.84
C LEU A 365 -2.20 -13.01 5.36
N SER A 366 -1.95 -13.52 6.57
CA SER A 366 -2.80 -14.54 7.20
C SER A 366 -4.22 -14.02 7.45
N ALA A 367 -4.36 -12.76 7.89
CA ALA A 367 -5.62 -12.10 8.15
C ALA A 367 -6.38 -11.83 6.85
N ILE A 368 -5.70 -11.36 5.80
CA ILE A 368 -6.27 -11.17 4.46
C ILE A 368 -6.89 -12.47 3.95
N TRP A 369 -6.17 -13.59 4.10
CA TRP A 369 -6.68 -14.90 3.71
C TRP A 369 -7.87 -15.33 4.57
N LYS A 370 -7.76 -15.21 5.90
CA LYS A 370 -8.82 -15.57 6.87
C LYS A 370 -10.12 -14.83 6.59
N TYR A 371 -10.04 -13.54 6.27
CA TYR A 371 -11.20 -12.63 6.10
C TYR A 371 -11.58 -12.32 4.65
N ARG A 372 -11.03 -13.06 3.66
CA ARG A 372 -11.26 -12.85 2.22
C ARG A 372 -12.72 -12.86 1.77
N ARG A 373 -13.59 -13.55 2.51
CA ARG A 373 -15.04 -13.61 2.25
C ARG A 373 -15.84 -12.50 2.92
N GLN A 374 -15.27 -11.81 3.91
CA GLN A 374 -15.95 -10.80 4.74
C GLN A 374 -15.51 -9.37 4.39
N THR A 375 -14.37 -9.23 3.74
CA THR A 375 -13.76 -7.95 3.40
C THR A 375 -13.27 -7.99 1.95
N PRO A 376 -13.14 -6.86 1.25
CA PRO A 376 -12.61 -6.80 -0.11
C PRO A 376 -11.08 -6.97 -0.12
N SER A 377 -10.54 -7.86 0.72
CA SER A 377 -9.10 -7.99 0.97
C SER A 377 -8.33 -8.40 -0.29
N LEU A 378 -8.90 -9.27 -1.14
CA LEU A 378 -8.29 -9.64 -2.42
C LEU A 378 -8.27 -8.47 -3.43
N ALA A 379 -9.32 -7.64 -3.46
CA ALA A 379 -9.36 -6.44 -4.29
C ALA A 379 -8.23 -5.49 -3.90
N VAL A 380 -8.13 -5.21 -2.60
CA VAL A 380 -7.12 -4.31 -2.01
C VAL A 380 -5.72 -4.84 -2.25
N THR A 381 -5.49 -6.14 -2.06
CA THR A 381 -4.20 -6.78 -2.33
C THR A 381 -3.82 -6.70 -3.81
N GLY A 382 -4.77 -6.96 -4.72
CA GLY A 382 -4.55 -6.81 -6.16
C GLY A 382 -4.17 -5.39 -6.57
N VAL A 383 -4.94 -4.39 -6.12
CA VAL A 383 -4.65 -2.97 -6.38
C VAL A 383 -3.30 -2.56 -5.77
N PHE A 384 -3.01 -3.02 -4.55
CA PHE A 384 -1.74 -2.77 -3.88
C PHE A 384 -0.55 -3.31 -4.69
N PHE A 385 -0.63 -4.54 -5.20
CA PHE A 385 0.44 -5.10 -6.03
C PHE A 385 0.61 -4.34 -7.35
N LEU A 386 -0.49 -4.01 -8.02
CA LEU A 386 -0.48 -3.25 -9.26
C LEU A 386 0.14 -1.85 -9.09
N ALA A 387 -0.01 -1.22 -7.93
CA ALA A 387 0.56 0.10 -7.66
C ALA A 387 2.09 0.17 -7.71
N TYR A 388 2.77 -0.98 -7.60
CA TYR A 388 4.23 -1.09 -7.72
C TYR A 388 4.71 -1.53 -9.09
N ALA A 389 3.80 -1.86 -10.02
CA ALA A 389 4.15 -2.22 -11.38
C ALA A 389 5.10 -1.22 -12.08
N PRO A 390 4.95 0.11 -11.87
CA PRO A 390 5.85 1.05 -12.53
C PRO A 390 7.32 0.96 -12.06
N VAL A 391 7.55 0.55 -10.81
CA VAL A 391 8.92 0.39 -10.27
C VAL A 391 9.63 -0.83 -10.88
N TRP A 392 8.89 -1.73 -11.54
CA TRP A 392 9.49 -2.85 -12.27
C TRP A 392 10.25 -2.39 -13.51
N THR A 393 9.82 -1.29 -14.12
CA THR A 393 10.40 -0.76 -15.36
C THR A 393 11.38 0.38 -15.07
N TYR A 394 11.06 1.25 -14.11
CA TYR A 394 11.82 2.47 -13.85
C TYR A 394 12.51 2.45 -12.48
N LEU A 395 13.76 2.92 -12.43
CA LEU A 395 14.51 3.14 -11.20
C LEU A 395 14.46 4.62 -10.84
N GLY A 396 13.96 4.93 -9.64
CA GLY A 396 13.80 6.29 -9.14
C GLY A 396 12.91 6.28 -7.91
N TRP A 397 13.31 7.01 -6.86
CA TRP A 397 12.59 6.99 -5.59
C TRP A 397 11.17 7.57 -5.74
N HIS A 398 10.97 8.56 -6.61
CA HIS A 398 9.67 9.20 -6.81
C HIS A 398 8.63 8.23 -7.40
N TYR A 399 9.07 7.18 -8.11
CA TYR A 399 8.20 6.11 -8.60
C TYR A 399 7.61 5.24 -7.48
N THR A 400 8.12 5.34 -6.25
CA THR A 400 7.56 4.66 -5.08
C THR A 400 6.39 5.43 -4.43
N LEU A 401 6.16 6.69 -4.83
CA LEU A 401 5.08 7.54 -4.30
C LEU A 401 3.70 6.91 -4.51
N THR A 402 3.43 6.39 -5.72
CA THR A 402 2.17 5.70 -6.03
C THR A 402 1.92 4.55 -5.05
N GLY A 403 2.95 3.73 -4.82
CA GLY A 403 2.88 2.62 -3.86
C GLY A 403 2.59 3.09 -2.43
N TRP A 404 3.22 4.18 -1.98
CA TRP A 404 2.94 4.78 -0.66
C TRP A 404 1.48 5.22 -0.52
N PHE A 405 0.98 6.03 -1.45
CA PHE A 405 -0.38 6.54 -1.35
C PHE A 405 -1.41 5.42 -1.43
N VAL A 406 -1.17 4.39 -2.24
CA VAL A 406 -2.02 3.18 -2.27
C VAL A 406 -1.94 2.41 -0.96
N ARG A 407 -0.78 2.30 -0.31
CA ARG A 407 -0.68 1.72 1.05
C ARG A 407 -1.48 2.48 2.07
N ALA A 408 -1.34 3.81 2.08
CA ALA A 408 -2.03 4.67 3.01
C ALA A 408 -3.55 4.64 2.79
N ALA A 409 -4.00 4.55 1.53
CA ALA A 409 -5.41 4.50 1.16
C ALA A 409 -6.08 3.15 1.40
N LEU A 410 -5.38 2.03 1.15
CA LEU A 410 -6.00 0.71 1.08
C LEU A 410 -5.37 -0.30 2.04
N TRP A 411 -4.05 -0.46 2.01
CA TRP A 411 -3.37 -1.52 2.76
C TRP A 411 -3.47 -1.34 4.28
N TRP A 412 -3.00 -0.21 4.81
CA TRP A 412 -3.06 0.07 6.25
C TRP A 412 -4.51 0.18 6.78
N PRO A 413 -5.42 0.87 6.07
CA PRO A 413 -6.84 0.87 6.40
C PRO A 413 -7.48 -0.52 6.47
N LEU A 414 -7.12 -1.42 5.55
CA LEU A 414 -7.58 -2.80 5.56
C LEU A 414 -7.01 -3.55 6.76
N LEU A 415 -5.70 -3.49 6.99
CA LEU A 415 -5.08 -4.18 8.13
C LEU A 415 -5.67 -3.74 9.47
N TYR A 416 -5.98 -2.47 9.65
CA TYR A 416 -6.71 -2.00 10.83
C TYR A 416 -8.09 -2.63 10.95
N GLN A 417 -8.85 -2.70 9.85
CA GLN A 417 -10.15 -3.35 9.86
C GLN A 417 -10.05 -4.83 10.21
N LEU A 418 -9.03 -5.52 9.70
CA LEU A 418 -8.77 -6.92 10.00
C LEU A 418 -8.34 -7.13 11.45
N ALA A 419 -7.46 -6.28 11.98
CA ALA A 419 -7.09 -6.27 13.40
C ALA A 419 -8.31 -6.07 14.30
N ARG A 420 -9.19 -5.13 13.94
CA ARG A 420 -10.44 -4.88 14.66
C ARG A 420 -11.37 -6.10 14.62
N LEU A 421 -11.46 -6.79 13.49
CA LEU A 421 -12.26 -8.02 13.38
C LEU A 421 -11.70 -9.15 14.25
N ASP A 422 -10.38 -9.32 14.29
CA ASP A 422 -9.73 -10.28 15.19
C ASP A 422 -9.98 -9.91 16.66
N TRP A 423 -9.82 -8.63 17.03
CA TRP A 423 -10.07 -8.15 18.39
C TRP A 423 -11.52 -8.36 18.84
N LEU A 424 -12.50 -8.03 17.99
CA LEU A 424 -13.92 -8.20 18.32
C LEU A 424 -14.35 -9.67 18.44
N LYS A 425 -13.68 -10.58 17.71
CA LYS A 425 -13.96 -12.02 17.79
C LYS A 425 -13.18 -12.73 18.90
N TRP A 426 -12.19 -12.06 19.50
CA TRP A 426 -11.38 -12.60 20.57
C TRP A 426 -12.19 -13.01 21.81
N PRO A 427 -13.14 -12.22 22.34
CA PRO A 427 -13.93 -12.61 23.51
C PRO A 427 -14.79 -13.85 23.28
N ALA A 428 -15.33 -14.02 22.07
CA ALA A 428 -16.11 -15.22 21.72
C ALA A 428 -15.23 -16.48 21.59
N ALA A 429 -13.99 -16.31 21.11
CA ALA A 429 -13.01 -17.39 21.11
C ALA A 429 -12.55 -17.73 22.54
N GLU A 430 -12.32 -16.73 23.38
CA GLU A 430 -11.96 -16.91 24.79
C GLU A 430 -13.07 -17.60 25.59
N ALA A 431 -14.33 -17.23 25.37
CA ALA A 431 -15.48 -17.88 25.98
C ALA A 431 -15.56 -19.37 25.63
N LYS A 432 -15.37 -19.73 24.35
CA LYS A 432 -15.33 -21.14 23.92
C LYS A 432 -14.17 -21.92 24.53
N VAL A 433 -13.02 -21.28 24.70
CA VAL A 433 -11.86 -21.89 25.35
C VAL A 433 -12.14 -22.11 26.84
N ARG A 434 -12.73 -21.14 27.54
CA ARG A 434 -13.13 -21.28 28.95
C ARG A 434 -14.19 -22.38 29.14
N GLU A 435 -15.20 -22.44 28.27
CA GLU A 435 -16.24 -23.47 28.28
C GLU A 435 -15.64 -24.88 28.08
N TYR A 436 -14.71 -25.02 27.14
CA TYR A 436 -14.00 -26.27 26.93
C TYR A 436 -13.20 -26.69 28.18
N PHE A 437 -12.43 -25.77 28.78
CA PHE A 437 -11.65 -26.09 29.99
C PHE A 437 -12.54 -26.41 31.20
N ALA A 438 -13.68 -25.72 31.34
CA ALA A 438 -14.69 -26.05 32.35
C ALA A 438 -15.26 -27.47 32.13
N GLY A 439 -15.51 -27.87 30.88
CA GLY A 439 -15.93 -29.24 30.54
C GLY A 439 -14.86 -30.29 30.82
N VAL A 440 -13.58 -29.98 30.56
CA VAL A 440 -12.45 -30.87 30.86
C VAL A 440 -12.22 -31.01 32.37
N GLU A 441 -12.38 -29.93 33.15
CA GLU A 441 -12.32 -29.99 34.61
C GLU A 441 -13.51 -30.77 35.20
N ALA A 442 -14.72 -30.56 34.67
CA ALA A 442 -15.90 -31.35 35.05
C ALA A 442 -15.77 -32.84 34.70
N ALA A 443 -15.05 -33.19 33.63
CA ALA A 443 -14.75 -34.57 33.28
C ALA A 443 -13.67 -35.21 34.19
N LYS A 444 -12.89 -34.41 34.94
CA LYS A 444 -11.92 -34.89 35.92
C LYS A 444 -12.51 -35.09 37.31
N THR A 445 -13.72 -34.60 37.59
CA THR A 445 -14.44 -34.93 38.83
C THR A 445 -14.97 -36.37 38.77
N PRO A 446 -14.58 -37.28 39.69
CA PRO A 446 -14.87 -38.72 39.62
C PRO A 446 -16.35 -39.13 39.55
N ASN A 447 -17.26 -38.23 39.93
CA ASN A 447 -18.69 -38.54 40.03
C ASN A 447 -19.45 -38.51 38.69
N ALA A 448 -18.82 -38.08 37.58
CA ALA A 448 -19.48 -37.97 36.27
C ALA A 448 -19.42 -39.26 35.43
N LEU A 449 -18.62 -40.26 35.82
CA LEU A 449 -18.45 -41.51 35.06
C LEU A 449 -19.28 -42.69 35.57
N GLY A 450 -20.28 -42.46 36.44
CA GLY A 450 -21.25 -43.51 36.79
C GLY A 450 -20.60 -44.80 37.28
N LEU A 451 -19.50 -44.72 38.03
CA LEU A 451 -19.02 -45.83 38.83
C LEU A 451 -20.02 -46.00 39.97
N ARG A 452 -21.10 -46.74 39.68
CA ARG A 452 -22.00 -47.32 40.67
C ARG A 452 -21.13 -47.96 41.74
N ASP A 453 -21.44 -47.64 42.99
CA ASP A 453 -20.99 -48.39 44.16
C ASP A 453 -21.08 -49.89 43.86
N ILE A 454 -19.92 -50.51 43.68
CA ILE A 454 -19.81 -51.96 43.70
C ILE A 454 -20.15 -52.35 45.14
N LYS A 455 -21.42 -52.68 45.39
CA LYS A 455 -21.84 -53.29 46.65
C LYS A 455 -20.95 -54.51 46.88
N SER A 456 -20.22 -54.50 47.99
CA SER A 456 -19.52 -55.67 48.49
C SER A 456 -20.52 -56.83 48.64
N PRO A 457 -20.14 -58.08 48.31
CA PRO A 457 -21.00 -59.22 48.59
C PRO A 457 -21.15 -59.35 50.11
N GLN A 458 -22.38 -59.25 50.61
CA GLN A 458 -22.70 -59.70 51.95
C GLN A 458 -22.51 -61.22 52.00
N SER A 459 -21.55 -61.67 52.80
CA SER A 459 -21.40 -63.07 53.19
C SER A 459 -22.56 -63.44 54.12
N THR A 460 -23.52 -64.20 53.62
CA THR A 460 -24.44 -64.97 54.46
C THR A 460 -23.74 -66.26 54.88
N VAL A 461 -23.22 -66.27 56.11
CA VAL A 461 -23.04 -67.47 56.92
C VAL A 461 -24.05 -67.34 58.05
N ASP A 462 -25.22 -67.92 57.83
CA ASP A 462 -25.99 -68.79 58.73
C ASP A 462 -27.36 -69.09 58.10
#